data_AF-A0AAP0DWH7-F1
#
_entry.id   AF-A0AAP0DWH7-F1
#
_cell.length_a   1.000
_cell.length_b   1.000
_cell.length_c   1.000
_cell.angle_alpha   90.00
_cell.angle_beta   90.00
_cell.angle_gamma   90.00
#
_symmetry.space_group_name_H-M   'P 1'
#
loop_
_entity.id
_entity.type
_entity.pdbx_description
1 polymer ?
#
loop_
_entity_poly.entity_id
_entity_poly.type
_entity_poly.pdbx_seq_one_letter_code
_entity_poly.pdbx_strand_id
1 'polypeptide(L)'
;MAERVDLVFHNKSIDGTAMKRLISRLIDRFGMAYTSHILDQVKTLGFQQATATSISLGIDDLLTIPSKAWLVQDAEQQSFLLEKHHHYGNVHAVEKLRQSIEIWYATRLSLTEYIISCYGARKGVVDTAVRTSDAGYLTRRLVEVVQHIVVRRTDCGTIRGISVSPRNGMMTERIFIQTLIGRVLADDLYIGARCIAIRNQDIGIGFVNRFITFRAQPISIRPP
;
A
#
# COMPACT_ATOMS: atom_id res chain seq x y z
N MET A 1 25.24 37.71 -0.34
CA MET A 1 25.17 36.96 0.94
C MET A 1 24.37 35.70 0.67
N ALA A 2 25.05 34.58 0.42
CA ALA A 2 24.38 33.32 0.09
C ALA A 2 23.71 32.76 1.35
N GLU A 3 22.39 32.59 1.31
CA GLU A 3 21.66 31.83 2.34
C GLU A 3 22.33 30.47 2.49
N ARG A 4 22.71 30.11 3.72
CA ARG A 4 23.17 28.76 4.06
C ARG A 4 22.06 27.80 3.62
N VAL A 5 22.32 27.06 2.54
CA VAL A 5 21.50 25.90 2.19
C VAL A 5 21.68 24.92 3.34
N ASP A 6 20.65 24.79 4.18
CA ASP A 6 20.55 23.67 5.12
C ASP A 6 20.58 22.37 4.30
N LEU A 7 21.79 21.84 4.13
CA LEU A 7 22.06 20.54 3.56
C LEU A 7 21.53 19.53 4.58
N VAL A 8 20.29 19.08 4.35
CA VAL A 8 19.63 18.09 5.19
C VAL A 8 20.39 16.78 5.05
N PHE A 9 21.30 16.51 5.98
CA PHE A 9 22.04 15.27 6.05
C PHE A 9 21.12 14.12 6.46
N HIS A 10 21.06 13.08 5.63
CA HIS A 10 20.23 11.90 5.87
C HIS A 10 21.06 10.74 6.40
N ASN A 11 21.17 10.64 7.74
CA ASN A 11 21.91 9.58 8.41
C ASN A 11 21.04 8.38 8.84
N LYS A 12 20.28 7.81 7.90
CA LYS A 12 19.43 6.63 8.15
C LYS A 12 19.45 5.72 6.93
N SER A 13 19.26 4.42 7.16
CA SER A 13 19.04 3.48 6.06
C SER A 13 17.81 3.91 5.25
N ILE A 14 17.94 3.90 3.92
CA ILE A 14 16.89 4.33 3.01
C ILE A 14 16.22 3.08 2.46
N ASP A 15 15.00 2.81 2.92
CA ASP A 15 14.12 1.80 2.34
C ASP A 15 13.27 2.40 1.19
N GLY A 16 12.53 1.56 0.48
CA GLY A 16 11.65 2.01 -0.60
C GLY A 16 10.60 3.05 -0.15
N THR A 17 10.17 2.99 1.11
CA THR A 17 9.22 3.96 1.67
C THR A 17 9.90 5.29 1.99
N ALA A 18 11.08 5.27 2.61
CA ALA A 18 11.88 6.47 2.87
C ALA A 18 12.28 7.18 1.58
N MET A 19 12.61 6.42 0.52
CA MET A 19 12.93 6.99 -0.79
C MET A 19 11.75 7.78 -1.37
N LYS A 20 10.52 7.23 -1.33
CA LYS A 20 9.31 7.95 -1.75
C LYS A 20 9.12 9.26 -0.97
N ARG A 21 9.31 9.23 0.35
CA ARG A 21 9.21 10.43 1.21
C ARG A 21 10.31 11.45 0.93
N LEU A 22 11.50 11.01 0.55
CA LEU A 22 12.58 11.89 0.14
C LEU A 22 12.23 12.59 -1.18
N ILE A 23 11.75 11.84 -2.17
CA ILE A 23 11.33 12.36 -3.47
C ILE A 23 10.23 13.42 -3.30
N SER A 24 9.19 13.12 -2.51
CA SER A 24 8.12 14.11 -2.24
C SER A 24 8.67 15.41 -1.66
N ARG A 25 9.59 15.34 -0.69
CA ARG A 25 10.22 16.54 -0.10
C ARG A 25 11.08 17.32 -1.09
N LEU A 26 11.76 16.64 -2.00
CA LEU A 26 12.54 17.29 -3.05
C LEU A 26 11.64 18.01 -4.05
N ILE A 27 10.53 17.40 -4.45
CA ILE A 27 9.52 18.02 -5.32
C ILE A 27 8.96 19.28 -4.65
N ASP A 28 8.58 19.19 -3.37
CA ASP A 28 8.01 20.32 -2.64
C ASP A 28 8.99 21.50 -2.48
N ARG A 29 10.30 21.23 -2.36
CA ARG A 29 11.33 22.26 -2.09
C ARG A 29 11.98 22.83 -3.35
N PHE A 30 12.27 21.99 -4.33
CA PHE A 30 13.06 22.36 -5.51
C PHE A 30 12.28 22.26 -6.84
N GLY A 31 11.06 21.71 -6.81
CA GLY A 31 10.24 21.51 -8.00
C GLY A 31 10.64 20.27 -8.82
N MET A 32 9.81 19.96 -9.81
CA MET A 32 9.91 18.71 -10.58
C MET A 32 11.19 18.61 -11.42
N ALA A 33 11.56 19.68 -12.12
CA ALA A 33 12.69 19.65 -13.06
C ALA A 33 14.02 19.38 -12.35
N TYR A 34 14.30 20.11 -11.27
CA TYR A 34 15.53 19.93 -10.51
C TYR A 34 15.55 18.59 -9.76
N THR A 35 14.41 18.15 -9.24
CA THR A 35 14.29 16.84 -8.60
C THR A 35 14.59 15.70 -9.57
N SER A 36 14.17 15.80 -10.83
CA SER A 36 14.49 14.79 -11.85
C SER A 36 16.00 14.63 -12.03
N HIS A 37 16.73 15.75 -12.12
CA HIS A 37 18.19 15.71 -12.25
C HIS A 37 18.86 15.05 -11.03
N ILE A 38 18.39 15.37 -9.81
CA ILE A 38 18.89 14.71 -8.58
C ILE A 38 18.61 13.21 -8.64
N LEU A 39 17.43 12.79 -9.11
CA LEU A 39 17.07 11.37 -9.16
C LEU A 39 17.93 10.58 -10.15
N ASP A 40 18.34 11.18 -11.26
CA ASP A 40 19.28 10.55 -12.18
C ASP A 40 20.66 10.33 -11.54
N GLN A 41 21.11 11.29 -10.72
CA GLN A 41 22.36 11.14 -9.96
C GLN A 41 22.25 10.03 -8.91
N VAL A 42 21.14 9.99 -8.17
CA VAL A 42 20.87 8.93 -7.17
C VAL A 42 20.80 7.56 -7.84
N LYS A 43 20.18 7.46 -9.02
CA LYS A 43 20.12 6.23 -9.81
C LYS A 43 21.51 5.76 -10.25
N THR A 44 22.33 6.67 -10.76
CA THR A 44 23.70 6.37 -11.18
C THR A 44 24.55 5.88 -10.01
N LEU A 45 24.50 6.60 -8.88
CA LEU A 45 25.17 6.20 -7.64
C LEU A 45 24.67 4.83 -7.15
N GLY A 46 23.36 4.62 -7.16
CA GLY A 46 22.75 3.35 -6.74
C GLY A 46 23.24 2.16 -7.57
N PHE A 47 23.33 2.30 -8.90
CA PHE A 47 23.88 1.25 -9.74
C PHE A 47 25.37 1.01 -9.50
N GLN A 48 26.17 2.08 -9.39
CA GLN A 48 27.59 1.95 -9.08
C GLN A 48 27.82 1.22 -7.76
N GLN A 49 27.07 1.56 -6.71
CA GLN A 49 27.18 0.91 -5.40
C GLN A 49 26.62 -0.51 -5.40
N ALA A 50 25.55 -0.79 -6.15
CA ALA A 50 25.04 -2.16 -6.30
C ALA A 50 26.07 -3.06 -7.01
N THR A 51 26.76 -2.55 -8.03
CA THR A 51 27.84 -3.28 -8.70
C THR A 51 29.07 -3.42 -7.80
N ALA A 52 29.49 -2.36 -7.10
CA ALA A 52 30.66 -2.39 -6.21
C ALA A 52 30.46 -3.33 -5.02
N THR A 53 29.26 -3.38 -4.44
CA THR A 53 28.95 -4.32 -3.35
C THR A 53 28.83 -5.75 -3.84
N SER A 54 28.57 -5.97 -5.15
CA SER A 54 28.54 -7.29 -5.79
C SER A 54 27.73 -8.32 -4.98
N ILE A 55 26.57 -7.90 -4.46
CA ILE A 55 25.70 -8.77 -3.67
C ILE A 55 25.28 -9.95 -4.55
N SER A 56 25.63 -11.16 -4.10
CA SER A 56 25.25 -12.42 -4.74
C SER A 56 24.43 -13.27 -3.77
N LEU A 57 23.73 -14.26 -4.29
CA LEU A 57 22.97 -15.23 -3.50
C LEU A 57 23.48 -16.63 -3.86
N GLY A 58 24.20 -17.25 -2.94
CA GLY A 58 24.67 -18.62 -3.05
C GLY A 58 23.68 -19.63 -2.45
N ILE A 59 23.93 -20.91 -2.69
CA ILE A 59 23.18 -22.00 -2.03
C ILE A 59 23.41 -22.00 -0.51
N ASP A 60 24.61 -21.62 -0.07
CA ASP A 60 25.00 -21.62 1.34
C ASP A 60 24.33 -20.49 2.14
N ASP A 61 23.84 -19.45 1.47
CA ASP A 61 23.04 -18.38 2.10
C ASP A 61 21.64 -18.87 2.50
N LEU A 62 21.18 -20.00 1.93
CA LEU A 62 19.94 -20.65 2.30
C LEU A 62 20.16 -21.54 3.54
N LEU A 63 20.28 -20.88 4.69
CA LEU A 63 20.42 -21.57 5.98
C LEU A 63 19.22 -22.51 6.22
N THR A 64 19.46 -23.81 6.09
CA THR A 64 18.47 -24.82 6.48
C THR A 64 18.38 -24.87 7.99
N ILE A 65 17.17 -24.82 8.53
CA ILE A 65 16.93 -24.91 9.98
C ILE A 65 17.45 -26.29 10.46
N PRO A 66 18.49 -26.35 11.34
CA PRO A 66 19.10 -27.62 11.75
C PRO A 66 18.13 -28.51 12.54
N SER A 67 17.06 -27.92 13.06
CA SER A 67 16.03 -28.55 13.87
C SER A 67 14.91 -29.20 13.03
N LYS A 68 15.06 -29.22 11.71
CA LYS A 68 14.07 -29.78 10.77
C LYS A 68 13.77 -31.27 11.00
N ALA A 69 14.77 -32.08 11.37
CA ALA A 69 14.61 -33.53 11.48
C ALA A 69 13.70 -33.94 12.66
N TRP A 70 13.85 -33.30 13.82
CA TRP A 70 13.01 -33.61 14.99
C TRP A 70 11.56 -33.15 14.77
N LEU A 71 11.35 -32.02 14.09
CA LEU A 71 10.02 -31.53 13.74
C LEU A 71 9.28 -32.57 12.89
N VAL A 72 9.92 -33.07 11.84
CA VAL A 72 9.33 -34.10 10.97
C VAL A 72 9.00 -35.37 11.76
N GLN A 73 9.92 -35.84 12.62
CA GLN A 73 9.70 -37.01 13.47
C GLN A 73 8.53 -36.83 14.44
N ASP A 74 8.39 -35.65 15.05
CA ASP A 74 7.27 -35.33 15.95
C ASP A 74 5.92 -35.38 15.22
N ALA A 75 5.85 -34.80 14.01
CA ALA A 75 4.63 -34.83 13.21
C ALA A 75 4.27 -36.24 12.71
N GLU A 76 5.26 -37.04 12.32
CA GLU A 76 5.05 -38.45 11.96
C GLU A 76 4.47 -39.23 13.14
N GLN A 77 5.01 -39.03 14.34
CA GLN A 77 4.50 -39.67 15.56
C GLN A 77 3.06 -39.25 15.89
N GLN A 78 2.73 -37.96 15.76
CA GLN A 78 1.36 -37.47 15.95
C GLN A 78 0.39 -38.03 14.89
N SER A 79 0.82 -38.12 13.63
CA SER A 79 0.02 -38.69 12.55
C SER A 79 -0.31 -40.17 12.79
N PHE A 80 0.65 -40.94 13.33
CA PHE A 80 0.45 -42.35 13.66
C PHE A 80 -0.55 -42.56 14.80
N LEU A 81 -0.51 -41.70 15.83
CA LEU A 81 -1.51 -41.73 16.91
C LEU A 81 -2.91 -41.41 16.38
N LEU A 82 -3.03 -40.40 15.52
CA LEU A 82 -4.29 -40.04 14.85
C LEU A 82 -4.86 -41.21 14.04
N GLU A 83 -4.01 -41.95 13.31
CA GLU A 83 -4.44 -43.14 12.57
C GLU A 83 -4.95 -44.25 13.48
N LYS A 84 -4.29 -44.49 14.61
CA LYS A 84 -4.78 -45.43 15.62
C LYS A 84 -6.14 -45.02 16.16
N HIS A 85 -6.32 -43.76 16.56
CA HIS A 85 -7.60 -43.27 17.05
C HIS A 85 -8.73 -43.42 16.01
N HIS A 86 -8.43 -43.22 14.73
CA HIS A 86 -9.38 -43.49 13.66
C HIS A 86 -9.69 -44.99 13.50
N HIS A 87 -8.68 -45.85 13.55
CA HIS A 87 -8.87 -47.31 13.47
C HIS A 87 -9.72 -47.87 14.62
N TYR A 88 -9.58 -47.31 15.82
CA TYR A 88 -10.43 -47.66 16.98
C TYR A 88 -11.83 -47.02 16.92
N GLY A 89 -12.16 -46.24 15.89
CA GLY A 89 -13.47 -45.59 15.73
C GLY A 89 -13.68 -44.35 16.60
N ASN A 90 -12.64 -43.86 17.28
CA ASN A 90 -12.71 -42.72 18.20
C ASN A 90 -12.77 -41.36 17.48
N VAL A 91 -12.40 -41.31 16.18
CA VAL A 91 -12.34 -40.09 15.37
C VAL A 91 -13.02 -40.31 14.03
N HIS A 92 -13.93 -39.41 13.68
CA HIS A 92 -14.64 -39.43 12.40
C HIS A 92 -13.71 -38.99 11.24
N ALA A 93 -14.00 -39.44 10.01
CA ALA A 93 -13.13 -39.22 8.86
C ALA A 93 -12.87 -37.73 8.54
N VAL A 94 -13.88 -36.87 8.68
CA VAL A 94 -13.75 -35.41 8.48
C VAL A 94 -12.83 -34.79 9.52
N GLU A 95 -12.93 -35.22 10.79
CA GLU A 95 -12.11 -34.71 11.88
C GLU A 95 -10.66 -35.20 11.75
N LYS A 96 -10.44 -36.46 11.33
CA LYS A 96 -9.12 -36.99 10.97
C LYS A 96 -8.46 -36.11 9.91
N LEU A 97 -9.19 -35.76 8.84
CA LEU A 97 -8.65 -34.95 7.76
C LEU A 97 -8.24 -33.56 8.26
N ARG A 98 -9.09 -32.91 9.06
CA ARG A 98 -8.80 -31.58 9.63
C ARG A 98 -7.56 -31.62 10.53
N GLN A 99 -7.50 -32.55 11.49
CA GLN A 99 -6.38 -32.66 12.42
C GLN A 99 -5.07 -33.03 11.69
N SER A 100 -5.15 -33.89 10.68
CA SER A 100 -3.99 -34.20 9.83
C SER A 100 -3.47 -32.97 9.09
N ILE A 101 -4.35 -32.12 8.55
CA ILE A 101 -3.97 -30.85 7.92
C ILE A 101 -3.30 -29.93 8.93
N GLU A 102 -3.84 -29.79 10.15
CA GLU A 102 -3.27 -28.92 11.18
C GLU A 102 -1.87 -29.39 11.64
N ILE A 103 -1.67 -30.69 11.87
CA ILE A 103 -0.38 -31.28 12.25
C ILE A 103 0.68 -31.03 11.16
N TRP A 104 0.35 -31.33 9.90
CA TRP A 104 1.30 -31.15 8.79
C TRP A 104 1.53 -29.68 8.43
N TYR A 105 0.53 -28.81 8.64
CA TYR A 105 0.68 -27.37 8.46
C TYR A 105 1.67 -26.76 9.47
N ALA A 106 1.72 -27.30 10.69
CA ALA A 106 2.68 -26.87 11.71
C ALA A 106 4.13 -27.30 11.39
N THR A 107 4.31 -28.41 10.69
CA THR A 107 5.64 -29.07 10.53
C THR A 107 6.23 -28.95 9.12
N ARG A 108 5.41 -28.52 8.16
CA ARG A 108 5.77 -28.02 6.84
C ARG A 108 6.99 -28.67 6.19
N LEU A 109 6.87 -29.95 5.82
CA LEU A 109 7.82 -30.68 4.97
C LEU A 109 7.26 -31.95 4.35
N SER A 110 7.09 -31.96 3.02
CA SER A 110 7.24 -33.15 2.15
C SER A 110 6.87 -32.85 0.68
N LEU A 111 7.00 -33.87 -0.18
CA LEU A 111 6.60 -33.90 -1.59
C LEU A 111 5.10 -33.60 -1.82
N THR A 112 4.21 -34.00 -0.91
CA THR A 112 2.77 -33.69 -1.03
C THR A 112 2.51 -32.20 -0.86
N GLU A 113 3.30 -31.51 -0.04
CA GLU A 113 3.25 -30.07 0.09
C GLU A 113 3.74 -29.36 -1.18
N TYR A 114 4.76 -29.90 -1.86
CA TYR A 114 5.18 -29.39 -3.17
C TYR A 114 4.01 -29.48 -4.17
N ILE A 115 3.31 -30.61 -4.24
CA ILE A 115 2.16 -30.78 -5.14
C ILE A 115 1.02 -29.81 -4.78
N ILE A 116 0.64 -29.70 -3.50
CA ILE A 116 -0.41 -28.78 -3.04
C ILE A 116 -0.01 -27.31 -3.32
N SER A 117 1.26 -26.96 -3.08
CA SER A 117 1.82 -25.64 -3.40
C SER A 117 1.78 -25.36 -4.90
N CYS A 118 2.13 -26.34 -5.74
CA CYS A 118 2.02 -26.23 -7.20
C CYS A 118 0.58 -26.02 -7.67
N TYR A 119 -0.40 -26.67 -7.04
CA TYR A 119 -1.83 -26.42 -7.31
C TYR A 119 -2.24 -25.00 -6.93
N GLY A 120 -1.83 -24.52 -5.75
CA GLY A 120 -2.06 -23.15 -5.31
C GLY A 120 -1.40 -22.13 -6.23
N ALA A 121 -0.15 -22.37 -6.64
CA ALA A 121 0.59 -21.52 -7.56
C ALA A 121 -0.07 -21.48 -8.95
N ARG A 122 -0.46 -22.64 -9.50
CA ARG A 122 -1.16 -22.72 -10.80
C ARG A 122 -2.49 -21.97 -10.76
N LYS A 123 -3.29 -22.19 -9.72
CA LYS A 123 -4.53 -21.44 -9.52
C LYS A 123 -4.26 -19.95 -9.40
N GLY A 124 -3.22 -19.55 -8.66
CA GLY A 124 -2.80 -18.16 -8.55
C GLY A 124 -2.46 -17.52 -9.90
N VAL A 125 -1.75 -18.23 -10.78
CA VAL A 125 -1.44 -17.77 -12.14
C VAL A 125 -2.71 -17.62 -12.98
N VAL A 126 -3.60 -18.62 -12.93
CA VAL A 126 -4.88 -18.58 -13.68
C VAL A 126 -5.79 -17.46 -13.17
N ASP A 127 -5.98 -17.35 -11.86
CA ASP A 127 -6.78 -16.29 -11.22
C ASP A 127 -6.20 -14.91 -11.54
N THR A 128 -4.87 -14.78 -11.60
CA THR A 128 -4.21 -13.53 -12.00
C THR A 128 -4.54 -13.19 -13.45
N ALA A 129 -4.43 -14.15 -14.37
CA ALA A 129 -4.79 -13.93 -15.77
C ALA A 129 -6.26 -13.50 -15.95
N VAL A 130 -7.19 -14.16 -15.25
CA VAL A 130 -8.62 -13.80 -15.27
C VAL A 130 -8.84 -12.40 -14.68
N ARG A 131 -8.21 -12.08 -13.55
CA ARG A 131 -8.31 -10.73 -12.95
C ARG A 131 -7.70 -9.66 -13.84
N THR A 132 -6.64 -9.96 -14.58
CA THR A 132 -6.06 -9.04 -15.56
C THR A 132 -7.05 -8.78 -16.70
N SER A 133 -7.73 -9.82 -17.22
CA SER A 133 -8.77 -9.61 -18.23
C SER A 133 -9.97 -8.82 -17.70
N ASP A 134 -10.42 -9.09 -16.48
CA ASP A 134 -11.56 -8.38 -15.87
C ASP A 134 -11.23 -6.90 -15.62
N ALA A 135 -10.02 -6.62 -15.13
CA ALA A 135 -9.55 -5.24 -14.96
C ALA A 135 -9.45 -4.51 -16.30
N GLY A 136 -8.95 -5.18 -17.35
CA GLY A 136 -8.91 -4.65 -18.71
C GLY A 136 -10.31 -4.36 -19.28
N TYR A 137 -11.24 -5.27 -19.09
CA TYR A 137 -12.63 -5.09 -19.51
C TYR A 137 -13.32 -3.94 -18.77
N LEU A 138 -13.16 -3.87 -17.44
CA LEU A 138 -13.74 -2.80 -16.62
C LEU A 138 -13.17 -1.44 -17.01
N THR A 139 -11.84 -1.33 -17.16
CA THR A 139 -11.19 -0.09 -17.59
C THR A 139 -11.68 0.36 -18.97
N ARG A 140 -11.84 -0.56 -19.93
CA ARG A 140 -12.45 -0.25 -21.23
C ARG A 140 -13.86 0.32 -21.08
N ARG A 141 -14.74 -0.33 -20.29
CA ARG A 141 -16.11 0.15 -20.06
C ARG A 141 -16.17 1.52 -19.40
N LEU A 142 -15.29 1.78 -18.43
CA LEU A 142 -15.19 3.07 -17.77
C LEU A 142 -14.76 4.17 -18.75
N VAL A 143 -13.77 3.87 -19.60
CA VAL A 143 -13.30 4.80 -20.64
C VAL A 143 -14.41 5.09 -21.66
N GLU A 144 -15.14 4.06 -22.12
CA GLU A 144 -16.25 4.24 -23.06
C GLU A 144 -17.35 5.18 -22.51
N VAL A 145 -17.61 5.16 -21.20
CA VAL A 145 -18.58 6.07 -20.55
C VAL A 145 -18.01 7.49 -20.36
N VAL A 146 -16.73 7.61 -20.00
CA VAL A 146 -16.10 8.88 -19.60
C VAL A 146 -15.43 9.63 -20.76
N GLN A 147 -15.22 9.00 -21.91
CA GLN A 147 -14.47 9.58 -23.05
C GLN A 147 -14.99 10.94 -23.56
N HIS A 148 -16.25 11.27 -23.29
CA HIS A 148 -16.86 12.55 -23.68
C HIS A 148 -16.76 13.65 -22.60
N ILE A 149 -16.23 13.34 -21.40
CA ILE A 149 -16.04 14.30 -20.31
C ILE A 149 -14.75 15.09 -20.55
N VAL A 150 -14.90 16.37 -20.88
CA VAL A 150 -13.78 17.30 -21.14
C VAL A 150 -14.00 18.58 -20.35
N VAL A 151 -12.94 19.10 -19.72
CA VAL A 151 -12.97 20.39 -19.03
C VAL A 151 -13.05 21.51 -20.07
N ARG A 152 -14.24 22.10 -20.23
CA ARG A 152 -14.51 23.17 -21.23
C ARG A 152 -14.45 24.58 -20.66
N ARG A 153 -14.61 24.74 -19.34
CA ARG A 153 -14.72 26.03 -18.65
C ARG A 153 -13.94 25.98 -17.34
N THR A 154 -13.45 27.13 -16.89
CA THR A 154 -12.69 27.28 -15.64
C THR A 154 -13.59 27.31 -14.40
N ASP A 155 -14.72 28.02 -14.44
CA ASP A 155 -15.74 28.00 -13.38
C ASP A 155 -17.15 27.83 -13.99
N CYS A 156 -17.94 26.93 -13.41
CA CYS A 156 -19.35 26.71 -13.76
C CYS A 156 -20.31 27.60 -12.94
N GLY A 157 -19.82 28.30 -11.91
CA GLY A 157 -20.59 29.22 -11.07
C GLY A 157 -21.51 28.54 -10.04
N THR A 158 -21.49 27.21 -9.94
CA THR A 158 -22.37 26.47 -9.02
C THR A 158 -22.13 26.84 -7.56
N ILE A 159 -23.21 26.98 -6.79
CA ILE A 159 -23.20 27.13 -5.33
C ILE A 159 -23.30 25.79 -4.58
N ARG A 160 -23.52 24.68 -5.31
CA ARG A 160 -23.71 23.37 -4.69
C ARG A 160 -22.34 22.76 -4.33
N GLY A 161 -22.21 22.31 -3.09
CA GLY A 161 -21.04 21.59 -2.59
C GLY A 161 -21.42 20.28 -1.90
N ILE A 162 -20.42 19.42 -1.69
CA ILE A 162 -20.53 18.21 -0.87
C ILE A 162 -19.76 18.45 0.43
N SER A 163 -20.38 18.19 1.57
CA SER A 163 -19.75 18.32 2.87
C SER A 163 -18.96 17.06 3.23
N VAL A 164 -17.67 17.23 3.53
CA VAL A 164 -16.77 16.16 3.97
C VAL A 164 -16.43 16.40 5.43
N SER A 165 -16.75 15.44 6.30
CA SER A 165 -16.49 15.51 7.73
C SER A 165 -15.43 14.50 8.16
N PRO A 166 -14.56 14.83 9.13
CA PRO A 166 -13.55 13.91 9.64
C PRO A 166 -14.14 12.85 10.61
N ARG A 167 -15.45 12.90 10.90
CA ARG A 167 -16.06 12.28 12.09
C ARG A 167 -16.83 10.98 11.86
N ASN A 168 -16.57 10.25 10.77
CA ASN A 168 -17.01 8.87 10.67
C ASN A 168 -15.86 7.97 11.16
N GLY A 169 -16.06 7.20 12.23
CA GLY A 169 -15.04 6.41 12.93
C GLY A 169 -14.24 5.38 12.10
N MET A 170 -14.47 5.31 10.79
CA MET A 170 -13.70 4.53 9.82
C MET A 170 -12.63 5.35 9.06
N MET A 171 -12.70 6.68 9.04
CA MET A 171 -11.81 7.51 8.22
C MET A 171 -10.58 7.95 9.02
N THR A 172 -9.41 7.39 8.70
CA THR A 172 -8.12 7.87 9.25
C THR A 172 -7.82 9.29 8.75
N GLU A 173 -7.18 10.13 9.57
CA GLU A 173 -6.79 11.51 9.21
C GLU A 173 -6.08 11.60 7.86
N ARG A 174 -5.28 10.59 7.49
CA ARG A 174 -4.61 10.50 6.18
C ARG A 174 -5.57 10.44 4.99
N ILE A 175 -6.67 9.71 5.11
CA ILE A 175 -7.66 9.54 4.03
C ILE A 175 -8.42 10.86 3.84
N PHE A 176 -8.72 11.55 4.95
CA PHE A 176 -9.34 12.87 4.92
C PHE A 176 -8.45 13.90 4.21
N ILE A 177 -7.14 13.91 4.52
CA ILE A 177 -6.15 14.76 3.84
C ILE A 177 -6.11 14.49 2.34
N GLN A 178 -6.01 13.21 1.95
CA GLN A 178 -5.97 12.82 0.54
C GLN A 178 -7.24 13.19 -0.23
N THR A 179 -8.39 13.21 0.44
CA THR A 179 -9.67 13.59 -0.19
C THR A 179 -9.76 15.09 -0.48
N LEU A 180 -9.16 15.92 0.39
CA LEU A 180 -9.24 17.38 0.30
C LEU A 180 -8.17 18.00 -0.59
N ILE A 181 -6.97 17.44 -0.64
CA ILE A 181 -5.85 18.01 -1.42
C ILE A 181 -6.25 18.12 -2.90
N GLY A 182 -6.05 19.32 -3.47
CA GLY A 182 -6.32 19.60 -4.89
C GLY A 182 -7.80 19.79 -5.24
N ARG A 183 -8.70 19.85 -4.25
CA ARG A 183 -10.10 20.24 -4.42
C ARG A 183 -10.30 21.74 -4.20
N VAL A 184 -11.44 22.26 -4.67
CA VAL A 184 -11.83 23.68 -4.54
C VAL A 184 -12.93 23.83 -3.50
N LEU A 185 -12.84 24.87 -2.66
CA LEU A 185 -13.87 25.19 -1.67
C LEU A 185 -15.17 25.69 -2.33
N ALA A 186 -16.30 25.15 -1.85
CA ALA A 186 -17.63 25.56 -2.29
C ALA A 186 -18.15 26.77 -1.52
N ASP A 187 -17.84 26.86 -0.22
CA ASP A 187 -18.29 27.92 0.70
C ASP A 187 -17.11 28.55 1.44
N ASP A 188 -17.31 29.77 1.93
CA ASP A 188 -16.34 30.47 2.79
C ASP A 188 -16.19 29.76 4.13
N LEU A 189 -14.95 29.61 4.59
CA LEU A 189 -14.64 28.91 5.84
C LEU A 189 -14.27 29.90 6.94
N TYR A 190 -15.13 29.96 7.95
CA TYR A 190 -14.95 30.82 9.12
C TYR A 190 -14.64 30.01 10.37
N ILE A 191 -13.70 30.50 11.18
CA ILE A 191 -13.53 30.08 12.57
C ILE A 191 -13.86 31.28 13.45
N GLY A 192 -15.02 31.21 14.13
CA GLY A 192 -15.56 32.34 14.87
C GLY A 192 -15.77 33.54 13.95
N ALA A 193 -15.12 34.67 14.26
CA ALA A 193 -15.19 35.90 13.47
C ALA A 193 -14.12 36.00 12.36
N ARG A 194 -13.20 35.04 12.25
CA ARG A 194 -12.08 35.11 11.29
C ARG A 194 -12.31 34.21 10.09
N CYS A 195 -12.31 34.79 8.89
CA CYS A 195 -12.27 34.06 7.62
C CYS A 195 -10.88 33.42 7.43
N ILE A 196 -10.84 32.10 7.24
CA ILE A 196 -9.61 31.34 6.99
C ILE A 196 -9.41 31.09 5.50
N ALA A 197 -10.53 30.90 4.78
CA ALA A 197 -10.52 30.60 3.36
C ALA A 197 -11.77 31.18 2.71
N ILE A 198 -11.58 31.62 1.47
CA ILE A 198 -12.67 32.11 0.63
C ILE A 198 -13.14 31.01 -0.31
N ARG A 199 -14.38 31.11 -0.76
CA ARG A 199 -14.96 30.31 -1.83
C ARG A 199 -14.09 30.40 -3.07
N ASN A 200 -14.02 29.31 -3.83
CA ASN A 200 -13.18 29.15 -5.03
C ASN A 200 -11.68 29.11 -4.76
N GLN A 201 -11.25 28.98 -3.51
CA GLN A 201 -9.85 28.77 -3.17
C GLN A 201 -9.49 27.28 -3.25
N ASP A 202 -8.32 26.99 -3.85
CA ASP A 202 -7.74 25.65 -3.90
C ASP A 202 -7.21 25.19 -2.53
N ILE A 203 -7.44 23.92 -2.22
CA ILE A 203 -7.01 23.30 -0.97
C ILE A 203 -5.60 22.70 -1.14
N GLY A 204 -4.60 23.44 -0.66
CA GLY A 204 -3.19 23.00 -0.61
C GLY A 204 -2.77 22.36 0.71
N ILE A 205 -1.58 21.74 0.73
CA ILE A 205 -1.03 21.03 1.90
C ILE A 205 -0.91 21.95 3.13
N GLY A 206 -0.43 23.17 2.95
CA GLY A 206 -0.32 24.15 4.04
C GLY A 206 -1.66 24.62 4.61
N PHE A 207 -2.73 24.54 3.82
CA PHE A 207 -4.09 24.83 4.28
C PHE A 207 -4.63 23.68 5.14
N VAL A 208 -4.47 22.45 4.65
CA VAL A 208 -4.92 21.24 5.34
C VAL A 208 -4.22 21.05 6.68
N ASN A 209 -2.90 21.29 6.76
CA ASN A 209 -2.15 21.19 8.02
C ASN A 209 -2.67 22.15 9.08
N ARG A 210 -2.97 23.41 8.70
CA ARG A 210 -3.61 24.37 9.61
C ARG A 210 -4.98 23.87 10.06
N PHE A 211 -5.79 23.38 9.13
CA PHE A 211 -7.14 22.89 9.42
C PHE A 211 -7.17 21.71 10.41
N ILE A 212 -6.25 20.74 10.27
CA ILE A 212 -6.15 19.59 11.19
C ILE A 212 -5.86 20.05 12.61
N THR A 213 -4.96 21.02 12.78
CA THR A 213 -4.63 21.58 14.10
C THR A 213 -5.85 22.18 14.78
N PHE A 214 -6.80 22.73 14.02
CA PHE A 214 -7.98 23.40 14.55
C PHE A 214 -9.23 22.50 14.68
N ARG A 215 -9.21 21.24 14.20
CA ARG A 215 -10.29 20.22 14.33
C ARG A 215 -11.72 20.75 14.11
N ALA A 216 -11.92 21.69 13.18
CA ALA A 216 -13.15 22.46 13.12
C ALA A 216 -14.00 22.12 11.88
N GLN A 217 -15.24 21.65 12.11
CA GLN A 217 -16.37 21.64 11.17
C GLN A 217 -16.24 20.79 9.88
N PRO A 218 -17.37 20.38 9.26
CA PRO A 218 -17.35 19.80 7.92
C PRO A 218 -16.92 20.83 6.86
N ILE A 219 -16.12 20.40 5.88
CA ILE A 219 -15.69 21.24 4.75
C ILE A 219 -16.60 20.98 3.55
N SER A 220 -17.17 22.03 2.96
CA SER A 220 -17.87 21.95 1.67
C SER A 220 -16.90 22.05 0.49
N ILE A 221 -16.79 20.99 -0.32
CA ILE A 221 -15.98 20.96 -1.54
C ILE A 221 -16.86 20.94 -2.80
N ARG A 222 -16.34 21.48 -3.90
CA ARG A 222 -17.01 21.43 -5.21
C ARG A 222 -16.86 20.03 -5.84
N PRO A 223 -17.96 19.34 -6.16
CA PRO A 223 -17.89 18.11 -6.94
C PRO A 223 -17.57 18.39 -8.42
N PRO A 224 -17.04 17.40 -9.16
CA PRO A 224 -16.87 17.47 -10.61
C PRO A 224 -18.21 17.60 -11.34
#